data_AF-A0A9W7KWV6-F1
#
_entry.id   AF-A0A9W7KWV6-F1
#
_cell.length_a   1.000
_cell.length_b   1.000
_cell.length_c   1.000
_cell.angle_alpha   90.00
_cell.angle_beta   90.00
_cell.angle_gamma   90.00
#
_symmetry.space_group_name_H-M   'P 1'
#
loop_
_entity.id
_entity.type
_entity.pdbx_description
1 polymer ?
#
loop_
_entity_poly.entity_id
_entity_poly.type
_entity_poly.pdbx_seq_one_letter_code
_entity_poly.pdbx_strand_id
1 'polypeptide(L)'
;MGDTQAPTPAPTPVNMTMAPTEEPPVTIVGRADDTVVLGIVFGLLGSICINTGNNIQSLGMHKLARAEKKRKQEKTEEDPEDYEAPPPSSSLIWCIGTLVFVSGSLLNFASYAFAPQSMLASLESVQFVTNILFGKFLLKANVTKKMYVGTVITVLGTIIAVLFSSSTVKELDIDALFNCWLAPPYIMYLIIMGGALVVIPSFYKTLEVAEANGKPVPHTHIIKPLMYSTWSALFGTQSVVQAKVLAELLAIQSKGEVSVFKHWFFWCTLIMWLFTVGVWLHR
;
A
#
# COMPACT_ATOMS: atom_id res chain seq x y z
N MET A 1 -36.57 -72.61 31.07
CA MET A 1 -36.44 -71.53 30.07
C MET A 1 -35.45 -70.53 30.62
N GLY A 2 -34.23 -70.52 30.10
CA GLY A 2 -33.16 -69.65 30.52
C GLY A 2 -32.24 -69.47 29.31
N ASP A 3 -32.61 -68.54 28.43
CA ASP A 3 -31.89 -68.26 27.20
C ASP A 3 -30.53 -67.63 27.52
N THR A 4 -29.46 -68.30 27.09
CA THR A 4 -28.09 -67.84 27.24
C THR A 4 -27.77 -66.92 26.06
N GLN A 5 -27.72 -65.61 26.29
CA GLN A 5 -27.43 -64.61 25.27
C GLN A 5 -25.90 -64.52 25.05
N ALA A 6 -25.44 -64.75 23.82
CA ALA A 6 -24.02 -64.58 23.45
C ALA A 6 -23.61 -63.09 23.45
N PRO A 7 -22.35 -62.75 23.78
CA PRO A 7 -21.93 -61.35 23.84
C PRO A 7 -21.74 -60.74 22.45
N THR A 8 -22.22 -59.51 22.28
CA THR A 8 -22.12 -58.69 21.07
C THR A 8 -20.66 -58.33 20.77
N PRO A 9 -20.19 -58.39 19.50
CA PRO A 9 -18.83 -57.98 19.17
C PRO A 9 -18.65 -56.46 19.29
N ALA A 10 -17.48 -56.04 19.77
CA ALA A 10 -17.10 -54.63 19.88
C ALA A 10 -16.96 -53.97 18.49
N PRO A 11 -17.30 -52.68 18.33
CA PRO A 11 -17.16 -51.99 17.05
C PRO A 11 -15.69 -51.77 16.69
N THR A 12 -15.35 -52.06 15.43
CA THR A 12 -14.03 -51.85 14.84
C THR A 12 -13.68 -50.36 14.78
N PRO A 13 -12.43 -49.94 15.06
CA PRO A 13 -12.05 -48.53 14.95
C PRO A 13 -12.14 -48.05 13.50
N VAL A 14 -12.84 -46.93 13.29
CA VAL A 14 -12.92 -46.23 12.00
C VAL A 14 -11.57 -45.59 11.72
N ASN A 15 -10.86 -46.13 10.73
CA ASN A 15 -9.60 -45.57 10.27
C ASN A 15 -9.92 -44.31 9.43
N MET A 16 -9.82 -43.12 10.04
CA MET A 16 -9.88 -41.83 9.33
C MET A 16 -8.58 -41.63 8.54
N THR A 17 -8.45 -42.30 7.40
CA THR A 17 -7.57 -41.81 6.34
C THR A 17 -8.26 -40.60 5.71
N MET A 18 -7.80 -39.39 6.06
CA MET A 18 -8.13 -38.18 5.31
C MET A 18 -7.75 -38.41 3.85
N ALA A 19 -8.74 -38.41 2.96
CA ALA A 19 -8.49 -38.34 1.53
C ALA A 19 -7.74 -37.03 1.24
N PRO A 20 -6.78 -37.00 0.30
CA PRO A 20 -6.18 -35.75 -0.15
C PRO A 20 -7.30 -34.86 -0.65
N THR A 21 -7.36 -33.61 -0.17
CA THR A 21 -8.21 -32.59 -0.78
C THR A 21 -7.72 -32.38 -2.21
N GLU A 22 -8.40 -32.96 -3.19
CA GLU A 22 -8.20 -32.63 -4.59
C GLU A 22 -8.54 -31.14 -4.75
N GLU A 23 -7.52 -30.31 -5.00
CA GLU A 23 -7.74 -28.93 -5.40
C GLU A 23 -8.57 -28.93 -6.68
N PRO A 24 -9.62 -28.11 -6.78
CA PRO A 24 -10.46 -28.08 -7.97
C PRO A 24 -9.61 -27.76 -9.21
N PRO A 25 -9.95 -28.33 -10.39
CA PRO A 25 -9.15 -28.18 -11.59
C PRO A 25 -9.02 -26.69 -11.95
N VAL A 26 -7.77 -26.21 -11.99
CA VAL A 26 -7.44 -24.86 -12.45
C VAL A 26 -7.71 -24.80 -13.95
N THR A 27 -8.84 -24.26 -14.34
CA THR A 27 -9.14 -23.97 -15.74
C THR A 27 -8.22 -22.84 -16.22
N ILE A 28 -7.10 -23.20 -16.85
CA ILE A 28 -6.20 -22.23 -17.52
C ILE A 28 -6.91 -21.77 -18.80
N VAL A 29 -7.71 -20.71 -18.70
CA VAL A 29 -8.30 -20.06 -19.88
C VAL A 29 -7.22 -19.18 -20.52
N GLY A 30 -6.84 -19.51 -21.77
CA GLY A 30 -5.85 -18.81 -22.59
C GLY A 30 -6.22 -17.39 -23.05
N ARG A 31 -6.80 -16.58 -22.15
CA ARG A 31 -7.10 -15.14 -22.32
C ARG A 31 -6.35 -14.27 -21.30
N ALA A 32 -5.43 -14.88 -20.53
CA ALA A 32 -4.76 -14.27 -19.39
C ALA A 32 -3.70 -13.21 -19.78
N ASP A 33 -3.09 -13.30 -20.97
CA ASP A 33 -1.96 -12.44 -21.33
C ASP A 33 -2.40 -10.99 -21.62
N ASP A 34 -3.48 -10.79 -22.37
CA ASP A 34 -3.95 -9.44 -22.72
C ASP A 34 -4.44 -8.64 -21.51
N THR A 35 -5.12 -9.30 -20.56
CA THR A 35 -5.57 -8.65 -19.33
C THR A 35 -4.39 -8.30 -18.44
N VAL A 36 -3.40 -9.21 -18.31
CA VAL A 36 -2.19 -8.92 -17.53
C VAL A 36 -1.39 -7.79 -18.15
N VAL A 37 -1.23 -7.74 -19.48
CA VAL A 37 -0.58 -6.62 -20.18
C VAL A 37 -1.31 -5.30 -19.91
N LEU A 38 -2.65 -5.29 -19.94
CA LEU A 38 -3.44 -4.11 -19.59
C LEU A 38 -3.17 -3.66 -18.14
N GLY A 39 -3.09 -4.62 -17.20
CA GLY A 39 -2.73 -4.35 -15.81
C GLY A 39 -1.33 -3.75 -15.67
N ILE A 40 -0.33 -4.30 -16.37
CA ILE A 40 1.04 -3.75 -16.39
C ILE A 40 1.04 -2.31 -16.92
N VAL A 41 0.32 -2.05 -18.02
CA VAL A 41 0.24 -0.70 -18.61
C VAL A 41 -0.43 0.28 -17.65
N PHE A 42 -1.57 -0.08 -17.05
CA PHE A 42 -2.26 0.78 -16.08
C PHE A 42 -1.42 1.01 -14.83
N GLY A 43 -0.74 -0.03 -14.30
CA GLY A 43 0.13 0.08 -13.15
C GLY A 43 1.35 0.97 -13.40
N LEU A 44 2.00 0.84 -14.56
CA LEU A 44 3.13 1.69 -14.95
C LEU A 44 2.71 3.15 -15.16
N LEU A 45 1.65 3.40 -15.92
CA LEU A 45 1.13 4.75 -16.14
C LEU A 45 0.69 5.39 -14.82
N GLY A 46 -0.05 4.63 -13.99
CA GLY A 46 -0.47 5.06 -12.66
C GLY A 46 0.73 5.44 -11.79
N SER A 47 1.74 4.58 -11.72
CA SER A 47 2.97 4.81 -10.93
C SER A 47 3.76 6.05 -11.42
N ILE A 48 3.88 6.23 -12.74
CA ILE A 48 4.52 7.42 -13.32
C ILE A 48 3.72 8.68 -12.97
N CYS A 49 2.40 8.66 -13.09
CA CYS A 49 1.53 9.78 -12.72
C CYS A 49 1.62 10.11 -11.23
N ILE A 50 1.55 9.12 -10.35
CA ILE A 50 1.71 9.29 -8.89
C ILE A 50 3.03 10.00 -8.58
N ASN A 51 4.13 9.49 -9.16
CA ASN A 51 5.45 10.07 -8.93
C ASN A 51 5.56 11.51 -9.49
N THR A 52 5.01 11.73 -10.68
CA THR A 52 4.96 13.05 -11.32
C THR A 52 4.18 14.04 -10.46
N GLY A 53 3.00 13.65 -9.98
CA GLY A 53 2.17 14.44 -9.08
C GLY A 53 2.91 14.83 -7.80
N ASN A 54 3.57 13.87 -7.15
CA ASN A 54 4.40 14.12 -5.96
C ASN A 54 5.53 15.12 -6.22
N ASN A 55 6.24 14.99 -7.35
CA ASN A 55 7.31 15.91 -7.73
C ASN A 55 6.77 17.33 -8.01
N ILE A 56 5.60 17.45 -8.64
CA ILE A 56 4.94 18.74 -8.87
C ILE A 56 4.47 19.37 -7.54
N GLN A 57 3.88 18.58 -6.63
CA GLN A 57 3.53 19.04 -5.29
C GLN A 57 4.75 19.57 -4.53
N SER A 58 5.87 18.83 -4.57
CA SER A 58 7.15 19.26 -3.99
C SER A 58 7.63 20.59 -4.58
N LEU A 59 7.55 20.75 -5.91
CA LEU A 59 7.87 22.03 -6.56
C LEU A 59 6.96 23.17 -6.07
N GLY A 60 5.66 22.92 -5.93
CA GLY A 60 4.69 23.88 -5.40
C GLY A 60 5.05 24.35 -3.99
N MET A 61 5.37 23.40 -3.09
CA MET A 61 5.78 23.69 -1.72
C MET A 61 7.12 24.45 -1.67
N HIS A 62 8.11 24.08 -2.50
CA HIS A 62 9.37 24.81 -2.57
C HIS A 62 9.19 26.27 -3.02
N LYS A 63 8.25 26.55 -3.92
CA LYS A 63 7.93 27.92 -4.33
C LYS A 63 7.27 28.71 -3.21
N LEU A 64 6.29 28.13 -2.52
CA LEU A 64 5.66 28.76 -1.35
C LEU A 64 6.70 29.07 -0.27
N ALA A 65 7.53 28.10 0.10
CA ALA A 65 8.57 28.28 1.11
C ALA A 65 9.61 29.35 0.73
N ARG A 66 9.94 29.50 -0.57
CA ARG A 66 10.82 30.58 -1.05
C ARG A 66 10.15 31.96 -0.95
N ALA A 67 8.87 32.05 -1.31
CA ALA A 67 8.11 33.28 -1.19
C ALA A 67 7.98 33.71 0.28
N GLU A 68 7.72 32.76 1.17
CA GLU A 68 7.64 32.99 2.62
C GLU A 68 8.97 33.49 3.19
N LYS A 69 10.10 32.85 2.82
CA LYS A 69 11.43 33.31 3.22
C LYS A 69 11.73 34.72 2.75
N LYS A 70 11.37 35.04 1.51
CA LYS A 70 11.56 36.38 0.94
C LYS A 70 10.74 37.43 1.71
N ARG A 71 9.47 37.13 2.01
CA ARG A 71 8.62 38.00 2.82
C ARG A 71 9.18 38.22 4.23
N LYS A 72 9.67 37.16 4.89
CA LYS A 72 10.31 37.27 6.21
C LYS A 72 11.57 38.15 6.19
N GLN A 73 12.30 38.17 5.08
CA GLN A 73 13.47 39.04 4.91
C GLN A 73 13.10 40.50 4.62
N GLU A 74 11.97 40.74 3.95
CA GLU A 74 11.44 42.07 3.60
C GLU A 74 10.50 42.64 4.69
N LYS A 75 10.35 41.95 5.83
CA LYS A 75 9.43 42.34 6.91
C LYS A 75 9.85 43.68 7.52
N THR A 76 8.96 44.66 7.48
CA THR A 76 9.12 45.98 8.12
C THR A 76 8.38 46.00 9.46
N GLU A 77 8.72 46.93 10.37
CA GLU A 77 8.03 47.10 11.68
C GLU A 77 6.51 47.33 11.57
N GLU A 78 6.02 47.77 10.41
CA GLU A 78 4.59 47.99 10.14
C GLU A 78 3.82 46.72 9.69
N ASP A 79 4.51 45.62 9.37
CA ASP A 79 3.87 44.39 8.85
C ASP A 79 3.28 43.58 10.03
N PRO A 80 2.05 43.01 9.92
CA PRO A 80 1.38 42.34 11.02
C PRO A 80 2.24 41.25 11.69
N GLU A 81 2.19 41.16 13.02
CA GLU A 81 2.93 40.15 13.77
C GLU A 81 2.42 38.73 13.50
N ASP A 82 1.10 38.59 13.29
CA ASP A 82 0.40 37.31 13.10
C ASP A 82 0.20 36.97 11.61
N TYR A 83 1.31 36.68 10.92
CA TYR A 83 1.26 36.17 9.56
C TYR A 83 1.21 34.64 9.56
N GLU A 84 0.09 34.08 9.11
CA GLU A 84 -0.02 32.65 8.81
C GLU A 84 0.48 32.35 7.39
N ALA A 85 1.36 31.36 7.26
CA ALA A 85 1.83 30.89 5.97
C ALA A 85 0.65 30.27 5.17
N PRO A 86 0.51 30.56 3.86
CA PRO A 86 -0.58 30.04 3.08
C PRO A 86 -0.50 28.50 3.01
N PRO A 87 -1.64 27.80 3.06
CA PRO A 87 -1.66 26.36 2.94
C PRO A 87 -1.17 25.91 1.56
N PRO A 88 -0.68 24.66 1.42
CA PRO A 88 -0.24 24.13 0.13
C PRO A 88 -1.28 24.25 -0.99
N SER A 89 -2.57 24.14 -0.65
CA SER A 89 -3.71 24.27 -1.57
C SER A 89 -3.84 25.65 -2.20
N SER A 90 -3.22 26.70 -1.64
CA SER A 90 -3.15 28.02 -2.28
C SER A 90 -2.22 28.04 -3.50
N SER A 91 -1.34 27.05 -3.66
CA SER A 91 -0.47 26.92 -4.83
C SER A 91 -1.17 26.13 -5.93
N LEU A 92 -1.47 26.80 -7.05
CA LEU A 92 -2.02 26.14 -8.25
C LEU A 92 -1.14 24.97 -8.71
N ILE A 93 0.18 25.09 -8.59
CA ILE A 93 1.13 24.03 -8.93
C ILE A 93 0.91 22.82 -8.03
N TRP A 94 0.76 23.04 -6.73
CA TRP A 94 0.47 21.94 -5.80
C TRP A 94 -0.87 21.27 -6.13
N CYS A 95 -1.92 22.05 -6.41
CA CYS A 95 -3.22 21.52 -6.80
C CYS A 95 -3.18 20.70 -8.10
N ILE A 96 -2.44 21.16 -9.12
CA ILE A 96 -2.20 20.39 -10.35
C ILE A 96 -1.48 19.07 -10.01
N GLY A 97 -0.45 19.13 -9.15
CA GLY A 97 0.25 17.94 -8.68
C GLY A 97 -0.68 16.95 -7.99
N THR A 98 -1.58 17.44 -7.13
CA THR A 98 -2.61 16.65 -6.44
C THR A 98 -3.57 16.01 -7.42
N LEU A 99 -4.05 16.73 -8.44
CA LEU A 99 -4.91 16.18 -9.49
C LEU A 99 -4.21 15.01 -10.21
N VAL A 100 -2.97 15.22 -10.66
CA VAL A 100 -2.18 14.19 -11.36
C VAL A 100 -1.92 12.98 -10.46
N PHE A 101 -1.61 13.21 -9.18
CA PHE A 101 -1.42 12.15 -8.19
C PHE A 101 -2.69 11.31 -7.99
N VAL A 102 -3.85 11.96 -7.84
CA VAL A 102 -5.14 11.27 -7.66
C VAL A 102 -5.51 10.48 -8.91
N SER A 103 -5.37 11.06 -10.10
CA SER A 103 -5.60 10.35 -11.37
C SER A 103 -4.70 9.13 -11.52
N GLY A 104 -3.40 9.28 -11.18
CA GLY A 104 -2.45 8.16 -11.18
C GLY A 104 -2.84 7.07 -10.17
N SER A 105 -3.30 7.46 -8.99
CA SER A 105 -3.76 6.53 -7.94
C SER A 105 -4.98 5.73 -8.38
N LEU A 106 -5.93 6.35 -9.08
CA LEU A 106 -7.11 5.66 -9.64
C LEU A 106 -6.73 4.68 -10.75
N LEU A 107 -5.80 5.05 -11.63
CA LEU A 107 -5.26 4.14 -12.66
C LEU A 107 -4.52 2.96 -12.02
N ASN A 108 -3.71 3.20 -10.99
CA ASN A 108 -3.01 2.14 -10.27
C ASN A 108 -4.01 1.21 -9.56
N PHE A 109 -5.04 1.76 -8.92
CA PHE A 109 -6.10 0.95 -8.32
C PHE A 109 -6.83 0.09 -9.36
N ALA A 110 -7.16 0.64 -10.53
CA ALA A 110 -7.79 -0.11 -11.60
C ALA A 110 -6.92 -1.29 -12.09
N SER A 111 -5.59 -1.14 -12.06
CA SER A 111 -4.66 -2.22 -12.47
C SER A 111 -4.77 -3.48 -11.59
N TYR A 112 -5.24 -3.35 -10.34
CA TYR A 112 -5.35 -4.49 -9.41
C TYR A 112 -6.36 -5.54 -9.89
N ALA A 113 -7.32 -5.17 -10.73
CA ALA A 113 -8.28 -6.09 -11.32
C ALA A 113 -7.70 -6.94 -12.48
N PHE A 114 -6.54 -6.54 -13.01
CA PHE A 114 -6.01 -7.06 -14.27
C PHE A 114 -4.68 -7.79 -14.13
N ALA A 115 -3.87 -7.43 -13.13
CA ALA A 115 -2.56 -8.04 -12.92
C ALA A 115 -2.30 -8.36 -11.43
N PRO A 116 -1.51 -9.42 -11.14
CA PRO A 116 -1.14 -9.76 -9.77
C PRO A 116 -0.41 -8.61 -9.05
N GLN A 117 -0.87 -8.29 -7.85
CA GLN A 117 -0.29 -7.20 -7.04
C GLN A 117 1.22 -7.36 -6.78
N SER A 118 1.73 -8.60 -6.67
CA SER A 118 3.18 -8.84 -6.51
C SER A 118 3.99 -8.35 -7.71
N MET A 119 3.44 -8.50 -8.92
CA MET A 119 4.02 -7.98 -10.15
C MET A 119 3.94 -6.45 -10.16
N LEU A 120 2.76 -5.90 -9.88
CA LEU A 120 2.51 -4.45 -9.88
C LEU A 120 3.39 -3.72 -8.86
N ALA A 121 3.52 -4.25 -7.64
CA ALA A 121 4.40 -3.71 -6.61
C ALA A 121 5.87 -3.64 -7.07
N SER A 122 6.31 -4.59 -7.88
CA SER A 122 7.67 -4.56 -8.46
C SER A 122 7.82 -3.46 -9.50
N LEU A 123 6.76 -3.14 -10.25
CA LEU A 123 6.73 -2.08 -11.27
C LEU A 123 6.71 -0.67 -10.67
N GLU A 124 6.22 -0.50 -9.43
CA GLU A 124 6.25 0.80 -8.72
C GLU A 124 7.67 1.36 -8.61
N SER A 125 8.70 0.51 -8.72
CA SER A 125 10.10 0.91 -8.78
C SER A 125 10.43 1.89 -9.92
N VAL A 126 9.58 2.00 -10.95
CA VAL A 126 9.64 3.04 -11.99
C VAL A 126 9.74 4.44 -11.39
N GLN A 127 9.23 4.63 -10.16
CA GLN A 127 9.37 5.85 -9.37
C GLN A 127 10.82 6.32 -9.22
N PHE A 128 11.80 5.41 -9.17
CA PHE A 128 13.21 5.78 -9.03
C PHE A 128 13.77 6.37 -10.33
N VAL A 129 13.29 5.89 -11.47
CA VAL A 129 13.65 6.44 -12.79
C VAL A 129 13.04 7.82 -12.95
N THR A 130 11.73 7.95 -12.68
CA THR A 130 11.02 9.23 -12.79
C THR A 130 11.55 10.25 -11.79
N ASN A 131 11.87 9.87 -10.55
CA ASN A 131 12.49 10.77 -9.57
C ASN A 131 13.84 11.34 -10.04
N ILE A 132 14.68 10.54 -10.72
CA ILE A 132 15.93 11.07 -11.29
C ILE A 132 15.65 12.08 -12.40
N LEU A 133 14.69 11.78 -13.29
CA LEU A 133 14.31 12.67 -14.37
C LEU A 133 13.76 14.00 -13.82
N PHE A 134 12.79 13.95 -12.91
CA PHE A 134 12.21 15.15 -12.31
C PHE A 134 13.21 15.89 -11.42
N GLY A 135 14.03 15.18 -10.64
CA GLY A 135 15.12 15.76 -9.88
C GLY A 135 16.03 16.62 -10.76
N LYS A 136 16.44 16.08 -11.92
CA LYS A 136 17.32 16.78 -12.86
C LYS A 136 16.62 17.92 -13.61
N PHE A 137 15.44 17.66 -14.18
CA PHE A 137 14.79 18.58 -15.12
C PHE A 137 13.84 19.58 -14.44
N LEU A 138 13.06 19.14 -13.45
CA LEU A 138 12.06 19.97 -12.78
C LEU A 138 12.64 20.75 -11.60
N LEU A 139 13.42 20.07 -10.76
CA LEU A 139 13.98 20.64 -9.52
C LEU A 139 15.40 21.19 -9.70
N LYS A 140 16.07 20.87 -10.83
CA LYS A 140 17.48 21.20 -11.10
C LYS A 140 18.42 20.74 -9.98
N ALA A 141 18.10 19.60 -9.36
CA ALA A 141 18.89 18.98 -8.31
C ALA A 141 20.08 18.20 -8.89
N ASN A 142 21.15 18.09 -8.11
CA ASN A 142 22.32 17.30 -8.48
C ASN A 142 22.03 15.80 -8.33
N VAL A 143 21.93 15.10 -9.45
CA VAL A 143 21.80 13.64 -9.45
C VAL A 143 23.18 13.01 -9.29
N THR A 144 23.39 12.30 -8.19
CA THR A 144 24.68 11.68 -7.88
C THR A 144 24.89 10.39 -8.69
N LYS A 145 26.15 10.00 -8.93
CA LYS A 145 26.47 8.71 -9.57
C LYS A 145 25.87 7.52 -8.82
N LYS A 146 25.80 7.59 -7.48
CA LYS A 146 25.19 6.55 -6.64
C LYS A 146 23.70 6.38 -6.92
N MET A 147 22.97 7.48 -7.14
CA MET A 147 21.54 7.42 -7.52
C MET A 147 21.36 6.72 -8.87
N TYR A 148 22.17 7.07 -9.87
CA TYR A 148 22.11 6.41 -11.18
C TYR A 148 22.36 4.90 -11.08
N VAL A 149 23.44 4.49 -10.40
CA VAL A 149 23.76 3.07 -10.23
C VAL A 149 22.66 2.34 -9.46
N GLY A 150 22.14 2.95 -8.38
CA GLY A 150 21.01 2.40 -7.62
C GLY A 150 19.78 2.20 -8.50
N THR A 151 19.40 3.18 -9.30
CA THR A 151 18.26 3.07 -10.21
C THR A 151 18.45 1.99 -11.27
N VAL A 152 19.65 1.82 -11.83
CA VAL A 152 19.92 0.73 -12.79
C VAL A 152 19.76 -0.63 -12.11
N ILE A 153 20.31 -0.81 -10.91
CA ILE A 153 20.16 -2.06 -10.14
C ILE A 153 18.67 -2.34 -9.86
N THR A 154 17.90 -1.32 -9.46
CA THR A 154 16.47 -1.45 -9.20
C THR A 154 15.69 -1.84 -10.45
N VAL A 155 15.99 -1.23 -11.61
CA VAL A 155 15.34 -1.59 -12.89
C VAL A 155 15.63 -3.05 -13.24
N LEU A 156 16.88 -3.50 -13.10
CA LEU A 156 17.24 -4.91 -13.32
C LEU A 156 16.49 -5.85 -12.36
N GLY A 157 16.41 -5.50 -11.08
CA GLY A 157 15.67 -6.25 -10.08
C GLY A 157 14.17 -6.36 -10.42
N THR A 158 13.56 -5.26 -10.89
CA THR A 158 12.17 -5.25 -11.33
C THR A 158 11.94 -6.11 -12.56
N ILE A 159 12.84 -6.08 -13.55
CA ILE A 159 12.73 -6.95 -14.73
C ILE A 159 12.73 -8.42 -14.29
N ILE A 160 13.66 -8.81 -13.41
CA ILE A 160 13.72 -10.18 -12.87
C ILE A 160 12.42 -10.51 -12.12
N ALA A 161 11.95 -9.63 -11.22
CA ALA A 161 10.74 -9.85 -10.44
C ALA A 161 9.49 -10.03 -11.32
N VAL A 162 9.36 -9.27 -12.40
CA VAL A 162 8.25 -9.38 -13.35
C VAL A 162 8.33 -10.67 -14.16
N LEU A 163 9.53 -11.04 -14.65
CA LEU A 163 9.73 -12.27 -15.43
C LEU A 163 9.43 -13.55 -14.63
N PHE A 164 9.69 -13.54 -13.33
CA PHE A 164 9.42 -14.67 -12.43
C PHE A 164 8.12 -14.54 -11.63
N SER A 165 7.34 -13.46 -11.84
CA SER A 165 6.05 -13.33 -11.17
C SER A 165 5.07 -14.35 -11.76
N SER A 166 4.27 -14.96 -10.89
CA SER A 166 3.08 -15.68 -11.37
C SER A 166 2.19 -14.71 -12.14
N SER A 167 1.73 -15.13 -13.32
CA SER A 167 0.73 -14.40 -14.11
C SER A 167 -0.70 -14.78 -13.76
N THR A 168 -0.89 -15.72 -12.82
CA THR A 168 -2.23 -16.22 -12.47
C THR A 168 -2.91 -15.29 -11.48
N VAL A 169 -3.91 -14.56 -11.95
CA VAL A 169 -4.90 -13.91 -11.08
C VAL A 169 -5.88 -14.99 -10.63
N LYS A 170 -5.92 -15.27 -9.32
CA LYS A 170 -6.86 -16.24 -8.76
C LYS A 170 -8.21 -15.54 -8.58
N GLU A 171 -9.24 -16.03 -9.25
CA GLU A 171 -10.61 -15.60 -8.96
C GLU A 171 -11.01 -16.14 -7.57
N LEU A 172 -11.30 -15.24 -6.65
CA LEU A 172 -11.75 -15.57 -5.29
C LEU A 172 -13.23 -15.20 -5.18
N ASP A 173 -14.03 -16.10 -4.62
CA ASP A 173 -15.38 -15.75 -4.16
C ASP A 173 -15.31 -15.07 -2.77
N ILE A 174 -16.46 -14.62 -2.28
CA ILE A 174 -16.56 -13.88 -1.01
C ILE A 174 -16.10 -14.74 0.17
N ASP A 175 -16.45 -16.03 0.18
CA ASP A 175 -16.10 -16.95 1.27
C ASP A 175 -14.61 -17.28 1.27
N ALA A 176 -13.99 -17.45 0.10
CA ALA A 176 -12.55 -17.64 -0.04
C ALA A 176 -11.79 -16.39 0.41
N LEU A 177 -12.25 -15.18 0.05
CA LEU A 177 -11.72 -13.91 0.56
C LEU A 177 -11.78 -13.85 2.09
N PHE A 178 -12.91 -14.23 2.68
CA PHE A 178 -13.06 -14.27 4.14
C PHE A 178 -12.17 -15.33 4.80
N ASN A 179 -12.01 -16.50 4.19
CA ASN A 179 -11.11 -17.54 4.69
C ASN A 179 -9.65 -17.11 4.64
N CYS A 180 -9.25 -16.29 3.67
CA CYS A 180 -7.92 -15.67 3.66
C CYS A 180 -7.68 -14.76 4.87
N TRP A 181 -8.71 -14.09 5.41
CA TRP A 181 -8.61 -13.31 6.65
C TRP A 181 -8.38 -14.17 7.88
N LEU A 182 -8.97 -15.36 7.91
CA LEU A 182 -8.82 -16.31 9.01
C LEU A 182 -7.53 -17.14 8.92
N ALA A 183 -6.79 -17.02 7.82
CA ALA A 183 -5.56 -17.77 7.62
C ALA A 183 -4.53 -17.43 8.72
N PRO A 184 -3.96 -18.43 9.42
CA PRO A 184 -3.00 -18.20 10.50
C PRO A 184 -1.81 -17.29 10.13
N PRO A 185 -1.22 -17.37 8.91
CA PRO A 185 -0.16 -16.45 8.51
C PRO A 185 -0.59 -14.98 8.49
N TYR A 186 -1.82 -14.70 8.04
CA TYR A 186 -2.35 -13.34 7.99
C TYR A 186 -2.67 -12.81 9.40
N ILE A 187 -3.23 -13.65 10.28
CA ILE A 187 -3.45 -13.30 11.68
C ILE A 187 -2.12 -12.98 12.38
N MET A 188 -1.09 -13.81 12.18
CA MET A 188 0.24 -13.56 12.75
C MET A 188 0.82 -12.23 12.25
N TYR A 189 0.66 -11.94 10.95
CA TYR A 189 1.04 -10.65 10.39
C TYR A 189 0.30 -9.48 11.07
N LEU A 190 -1.01 -9.58 11.29
CA LEU A 190 -1.79 -8.56 12.00
C LEU A 190 -1.34 -8.37 13.46
N ILE A 191 -0.98 -9.45 14.16
CA ILE A 191 -0.47 -9.38 15.55
C ILE A 191 0.87 -8.63 15.59
N ILE A 192 1.81 -9.01 14.73
CA ILE A 192 3.13 -8.35 14.64
C ILE A 192 2.95 -6.88 14.29
N MET A 193 2.07 -6.59 13.33
CA MET A 193 1.75 -5.24 12.91
C MET A 193 1.12 -4.41 14.04
N GLY A 194 0.16 -4.97 14.77
CA GLY A 194 -0.47 -4.33 15.93
C GLY A 194 0.55 -4.03 17.03
N GLY A 195 1.47 -4.95 17.30
CA GLY A 195 2.60 -4.72 18.21
C GLY A 195 3.48 -3.55 17.74
N ALA A 196 3.87 -3.54 16.47
CA ALA A 196 4.68 -2.46 15.90
C ALA A 196 3.99 -1.08 15.94
N LEU A 197 2.66 -1.05 15.74
CA LEU A 197 1.85 0.18 15.82
C LEU A 197 1.86 0.81 17.22
N VAL A 198 2.08 0.01 18.28
CA VAL A 198 2.21 0.50 19.66
C VAL A 198 3.66 0.81 19.98
N VAL A 199 4.58 -0.09 19.66
CA VAL A 199 6.00 0.01 20.05
C VAL A 199 6.70 1.19 19.37
N ILE A 200 6.47 1.42 18.07
CA ILE A 200 7.17 2.47 17.32
C ILE A 200 6.85 3.88 17.88
N PRO A 201 5.58 4.28 18.07
CA PRO A 201 5.27 5.59 18.66
C PRO A 201 5.72 5.73 20.11
N SER A 202 5.62 4.66 20.91
CA SER A 202 6.11 4.68 22.29
C SER A 202 7.61 4.98 22.33
N PHE A 203 8.40 4.29 21.50
CA PHE A 203 9.83 4.53 21.40
C PHE A 203 10.12 5.93 20.85
N TYR A 204 9.36 6.41 19.85
CA TYR A 204 9.52 7.74 19.26
C TYR A 204 9.37 8.82 20.34
N LYS A 205 8.32 8.71 21.16
CA LYS A 205 8.06 9.62 22.28
C LYS A 205 9.16 9.57 23.35
N THR A 206 9.69 8.38 23.65
CA THR A 206 10.83 8.25 24.58
C THR A 206 12.07 9.00 24.06
N LEU A 207 12.35 8.94 22.76
CA LEU A 207 13.44 9.71 22.15
C LEU A 207 13.21 11.21 22.25
N GLU A 208 11.99 11.69 22.00
CA GLU A 208 11.64 13.11 22.17
C GLU A 208 11.82 13.61 23.60
N VAL A 209 11.37 12.83 24.59
CA VAL A 209 11.56 13.17 26.00
C VAL A 209 13.04 13.15 26.38
N ALA A 210 13.84 12.21 25.87
CA ALA A 210 15.27 12.18 26.14
C ALA A 210 15.98 13.43 25.59
N GLU A 211 15.65 13.86 24.38
CA GLU A 211 16.19 15.07 23.77
C GLU A 211 15.74 16.35 24.47
N ALA A 212 14.47 16.43 24.86
CA ALA A 212 13.95 17.57 25.65
C ALA A 212 14.68 17.72 27.01
N ASN A 213 15.18 16.60 27.55
CA ASN A 213 15.99 16.56 28.77
C ASN A 213 17.50 16.73 28.50
N GLY A 214 17.91 17.13 27.29
CA GLY A 214 19.30 17.39 26.93
C GLY A 214 20.19 16.15 26.77
N LYS A 215 19.61 14.94 26.71
CA LYS A 215 20.40 13.73 26.47
C LYS A 215 20.74 13.62 24.98
N PRO A 216 22.01 13.47 24.60
CA PRO A 216 22.38 13.29 23.20
C PRO A 216 21.89 11.92 22.71
N VAL A 217 20.96 11.92 21.77
CA VAL A 217 20.49 10.71 21.08
C VAL A 217 21.28 10.57 19.78
N PRO A 218 22.12 9.53 19.62
CA PRO A 218 22.91 9.37 18.41
C PRO A 218 22.01 9.06 17.21
N HIS A 219 22.35 9.61 16.04
CA HIS A 219 21.66 9.35 14.76
C HIS A 219 20.16 9.71 14.70
N THR A 220 19.68 10.63 15.54
CA THR A 220 18.28 11.12 15.50
C THR A 220 17.80 11.49 14.10
N HIS A 221 18.66 12.15 13.30
CA HIS A 221 18.35 12.59 11.94
C HIS A 221 18.02 11.45 10.96
N ILE A 222 18.36 10.20 11.31
CA ILE A 222 17.99 8.99 10.55
C ILE A 222 16.86 8.24 11.28
N ILE A 223 16.99 8.05 12.60
CA ILE A 223 16.08 7.23 13.39
C ILE A 223 14.66 7.81 13.39
N LYS A 224 14.49 9.11 13.66
CA LYS A 224 13.16 9.73 13.73
C LYS A 224 12.41 9.68 12.39
N PRO A 225 13.01 10.09 11.26
CA PRO A 225 12.35 9.94 9.96
C PRO A 225 12.04 8.49 9.62
N LEU A 226 12.95 7.56 9.93
CA LEU A 226 12.73 6.13 9.71
C LEU A 226 11.49 5.67 10.49
N MET A 227 11.44 5.92 11.79
CA MET A 227 10.32 5.51 12.64
C MET A 227 8.98 6.10 12.20
N TYR A 228 8.95 7.40 11.89
CA TYR A 228 7.75 8.06 11.38
C TYR A 228 7.31 7.44 10.05
N SER A 229 8.25 7.21 9.12
CA SER A 229 7.97 6.58 7.83
C SER A 229 7.51 5.12 7.96
N THR A 230 8.08 4.36 8.90
CA THR A 230 7.69 2.96 9.15
C THR A 230 6.28 2.91 9.74
N TRP A 231 5.99 3.71 10.76
CA TRP A 231 4.64 3.74 11.36
C TRP A 231 3.57 4.14 10.33
N SER A 232 3.88 5.15 9.52
CA SER A 232 3.12 5.55 8.34
C SER A 232 2.86 4.39 7.37
N ALA A 233 3.92 3.63 7.04
CA ALA A 233 3.85 2.53 6.10
C ALA A 233 3.00 1.36 6.61
N LEU A 234 2.88 1.18 7.94
CA LEU A 234 1.97 0.19 8.51
C LEU A 234 0.52 0.51 8.10
N PHE A 235 0.00 1.70 8.42
CA PHE A 235 -1.35 2.08 7.98
C PHE A 235 -1.51 2.06 6.45
N GLY A 236 -0.49 2.52 5.72
CA GLY A 236 -0.48 2.46 4.26
C GLY A 236 -0.63 1.04 3.71
N THR A 237 0.07 0.06 4.28
CA THR A 237 0.00 -1.33 3.83
C THR A 237 -1.39 -1.91 4.04
N GLN A 238 -2.04 -1.64 5.18
CA GLN A 238 -3.42 -2.08 5.41
C GLN A 238 -4.41 -1.44 4.45
N SER A 239 -4.27 -0.12 4.20
CA SER A 239 -5.11 0.55 3.20
C SER A 239 -5.01 -0.11 1.82
N VAL A 240 -3.82 -0.57 1.41
CA VAL A 240 -3.64 -1.27 0.12
C VAL A 240 -4.29 -2.66 0.14
N VAL A 241 -4.17 -3.42 1.24
CA VAL A 241 -4.84 -4.72 1.38
C VAL A 241 -6.36 -4.56 1.29
N GLN A 242 -6.94 -3.62 2.05
CA GLN A 242 -8.39 -3.37 2.01
C GLN A 242 -8.84 -2.88 0.63
N ALA A 243 -8.07 -2.01 -0.01
CA ALA A 243 -8.35 -1.56 -1.38
C ALA A 243 -8.41 -2.75 -2.35
N LYS A 244 -7.47 -3.69 -2.24
CA LYS A 244 -7.50 -4.91 -3.06
C LYS A 244 -8.73 -5.77 -2.79
N VAL A 245 -9.08 -6.00 -1.52
CA VAL A 245 -10.31 -6.74 -1.18
C VAL A 245 -11.55 -6.04 -1.77
N LEU A 246 -11.63 -4.71 -1.70
CA LEU A 246 -12.71 -3.95 -2.33
C LEU A 246 -12.72 -4.10 -3.85
N ALA A 247 -11.55 -4.08 -4.51
CA ALA A 247 -11.45 -4.29 -5.95
C ALA A 247 -11.98 -5.67 -6.37
N GLU A 248 -11.61 -6.74 -5.64
CA GLU A 248 -12.10 -8.10 -5.87
C GLU A 248 -13.63 -8.18 -5.67
N LEU A 249 -14.16 -7.60 -4.57
CA LEU A 249 -15.60 -7.56 -4.32
C LEU A 249 -16.36 -6.80 -5.43
N LEU A 250 -15.83 -5.68 -5.91
CA LEU A 250 -16.42 -4.95 -7.03
C LEU A 250 -16.34 -5.73 -8.35
N ALA A 251 -15.28 -6.51 -8.56
CA ALA A 251 -15.17 -7.42 -9.70
C ALA A 251 -16.25 -8.51 -9.65
N ILE A 252 -16.48 -9.14 -8.48
CA ILE A 252 -17.58 -10.10 -8.28
C ILE A 252 -18.94 -9.43 -8.57
N GLN A 253 -19.16 -8.21 -8.07
CA GLN A 253 -20.39 -7.45 -8.35
C GLN A 253 -20.59 -7.18 -9.85
N SER A 254 -19.51 -6.93 -10.60
CA SER A 254 -19.56 -6.64 -12.04
C SER A 254 -19.99 -7.85 -12.88
N LYS A 255 -19.75 -9.08 -12.38
CA LYS A 255 -20.23 -10.32 -13.01
C LYS A 255 -21.75 -10.50 -12.88
N GLY A 256 -22.38 -9.81 -11.93
CA GLY A 256 -23.84 -9.78 -11.77
C GLY A 256 -24.45 -11.01 -11.08
N GLU A 257 -23.64 -11.99 -10.67
CA GLU A 257 -24.11 -13.25 -10.08
C GLU A 257 -24.54 -13.09 -8.61
N VAL A 258 -23.86 -12.22 -7.86
CA VAL A 258 -24.10 -11.97 -6.43
C VAL A 258 -24.10 -10.47 -6.15
N SER A 259 -25.04 -10.01 -5.31
CA SER A 259 -25.06 -8.62 -4.86
C SER A 259 -24.14 -8.44 -3.64
N VAL A 260 -22.91 -7.98 -3.87
CA VAL A 260 -21.91 -7.81 -2.80
C VAL A 260 -22.33 -6.76 -1.78
N PHE A 261 -23.14 -5.78 -2.19
CA PHE A 261 -23.66 -4.72 -1.31
C PHE A 261 -24.61 -5.24 -0.22
N LYS A 262 -25.20 -6.43 -0.40
CA LYS A 262 -26.01 -7.10 0.62
C LYS A 262 -25.16 -7.85 1.64
N HIS A 263 -23.89 -8.10 1.34
CA HIS A 263 -23.01 -8.87 2.20
C HIS A 263 -22.35 -7.98 3.26
N TRP A 264 -22.40 -8.39 4.53
CA TRP A 264 -21.83 -7.62 5.65
C TRP A 264 -20.33 -7.35 5.46
N PHE A 265 -19.61 -8.33 4.89
CA PHE A 265 -18.17 -8.28 4.67
C PHE A 265 -17.75 -7.05 3.85
N PHE A 266 -18.52 -6.70 2.81
CA PHE A 266 -18.24 -5.51 2.00
C PHE A 266 -18.22 -4.23 2.84
N TRP A 267 -19.22 -4.03 3.69
CA TRP A 267 -19.31 -2.84 4.54
C TRP A 267 -18.21 -2.81 5.60
N CYS A 268 -17.87 -3.96 6.19
CA CYS A 268 -16.74 -4.05 7.11
C CYS A 268 -15.41 -3.68 6.43
N THR A 269 -15.13 -4.23 5.25
CA THR A 269 -13.93 -3.89 4.47
C THR A 269 -13.90 -2.41 4.10
N LEU A 270 -15.04 -1.84 3.66
CA LEU A 270 -15.13 -0.43 3.30
C LEU A 270 -14.86 0.49 4.50
N ILE A 271 -15.45 0.20 5.67
CA ILE A 271 -15.21 0.97 6.90
C ILE A 271 -13.74 0.87 7.32
N MET A 272 -13.15 -0.32 7.29
CA MET A 272 -11.74 -0.51 7.59
C MET A 272 -10.84 0.28 6.64
N TRP A 273 -11.13 0.25 5.33
CA TRP A 273 -10.39 1.01 4.33
C TRP A 273 -10.51 2.52 4.58
N LEU A 274 -11.71 3.04 4.82
CA LEU A 274 -11.92 4.47 5.10
C LEU A 274 -11.20 4.88 6.40
N PHE A 275 -11.22 4.03 7.43
CA PHE A 275 -10.48 4.28 8.66
C PHE A 275 -8.97 4.35 8.41
N THR A 276 -8.39 3.37 7.72
CA THR A 276 -6.94 3.35 7.47
C THR A 276 -6.50 4.49 6.55
N VAL A 277 -7.32 4.86 5.56
CA VAL A 277 -7.09 6.04 4.71
C VAL A 277 -7.21 7.34 5.53
N GLY A 278 -8.21 7.46 6.39
CA GLY A 278 -8.39 8.63 7.25
C GLY A 278 -7.20 8.85 8.18
N VAL A 279 -6.72 7.79 8.83
CA VAL A 279 -5.48 7.84 9.65
C VAL A 279 -4.29 8.21 8.77
N TRP A 280 -4.17 7.63 7.57
CA TRP A 280 -3.07 7.89 6.66
C TRP A 280 -3.04 9.33 6.12
N LEU A 281 -4.21 9.98 5.98
CA LEU A 281 -4.33 11.37 5.54
C LEU A 281 -4.11 12.39 6.67
N HIS A 282 -4.43 12.05 7.91
CA HIS A 282 -4.32 12.96 9.06
C HIS A 282 -2.91 12.96 9.69
N ARG A 283 -2.19 11.85 9.61
CA ARG A 283 -0.84 11.71 10.18
C ARG A 283 0.21 12.55 9.45
#